data_AF-A0A250KZB7-F1
#
_entry.id   AF-A0A250KZB7-F1
#
_cell.length_a   1.000
_cell.length_b   1.000
_cell.length_c   1.000
_cell.angle_alpha   90.00
_cell.angle_beta   90.00
_cell.angle_gamma   90.00
#
_symmetry.space_group_name_H-M   'P 1'
#
loop_
_entity.id
_entity.type
_entity.pdbx_description
1 polymer ?
#
loop_
_entity_poly.entity_id
_entity_poly.type
_entity_poly.pdbx_seq_one_letter_code
_entity_poly.pdbx_strand_id
1 'polypeptide(L)' 'MSGDLAFAHWLFRFTGEDKDHPAMQTWMRLTTCCQRQQGQWRILHEHCSLPFDPTTSQAVFTLEP' A
#
# COMPACT_ATOMS: atom_id res chain seq x y z
N MET A 1 2.18 -12.57 -23.04
CA MET A 1 1.52 -12.10 -21.80
C MET A 1 0.16 -11.56 -22.21
N SER A 2 -0.94 -12.05 -21.63
CA SER A 2 -2.27 -11.47 -21.93
C SER A 2 -2.29 -10.02 -21.42
N GLY A 3 -2.80 -9.10 -22.25
CA GLY A 3 -2.93 -7.68 -21.88
C GLY A 3 -4.05 -7.40 -20.86
N ASP A 4 -4.46 -8.43 -20.12
CA ASP A 4 -5.57 -8.39 -19.16
C ASP A 4 -5.09 -8.39 -17.70
N LEU A 5 -3.78 -8.36 -17.47
CA LEU A 5 -3.18 -8.17 -16.14
C LEU A 5 -2.36 -6.88 -16.12
N ALA A 6 -2.51 -6.11 -15.05
CA ALA A 6 -1.74 -4.91 -14.79
C ALA A 6 -1.24 -4.92 -13.34
N PHE A 7 -0.04 -4.41 -13.13
CA PHE A 7 0.57 -4.29 -11.79
C PHE A 7 0.97 -2.83 -11.56
N ALA A 8 0.76 -2.35 -10.34
CA ALA A 8 1.19 -1.03 -9.90
C ALA A 8 1.73 -1.11 -8.46
N HIS A 9 2.66 -0.22 -8.12
CA HIS A 9 3.16 -0.06 -6.76
C HIS A 9 3.34 1.42 -6.43
N TRP A 10 3.08 1.79 -5.17
CA TRP A 10 3.21 3.17 -4.71
C TRP A 10 3.42 3.23 -3.19
N LEU A 11 3.81 4.42 -2.73
CA LEU A 11 3.78 4.78 -1.32
C LEU A 11 2.45 5.46 -1.00
N PHE A 12 1.78 4.99 0.04
CA PHE A 12 0.49 5.48 0.48
C PHE A 12 0.62 6.06 1.89
N ARG A 13 0.00 7.21 2.13
CA ARG A 13 -0.05 7.85 3.44
C ARG A 13 -1.44 8.40 3.67
N PHE A 14 -2.01 8.11 4.84
CA PHE A 14 -3.24 8.76 5.27
C PHE A 14 -2.97 10.22 5.61
N THR A 15 -3.86 11.10 5.12
CA THR A 15 -3.89 12.51 5.48
C THR A 15 -5.31 12.84 5.96
N GLY A 16 -5.43 13.51 7.09
CA GLY A 16 -6.72 13.92 7.66
C GLY A 16 -6.57 15.08 8.65
N GLU A 17 -7.67 15.48 9.28
CA GLU A 17 -7.71 16.66 10.15
C GLU A 17 -6.97 16.44 11.48
N ASP A 18 -7.11 15.26 12.08
CA ASP A 18 -6.34 14.85 13.26
C ASP A 18 -4.95 14.37 12.86
N LYS A 19 -4.04 15.33 12.69
CA LYS A 19 -2.66 15.06 12.28
C LYS A 19 -1.93 14.14 13.25
N ASP A 20 -2.30 14.10 14.51
CA ASP A 20 -1.60 13.31 15.54
C ASP A 20 -2.10 11.85 15.59
N HIS A 21 -3.12 11.51 14.80
CA HIS A 21 -3.61 10.14 14.71
C HIS A 21 -2.49 9.20 14.20
N PRO A 22 -2.22 8.06 14.88
CA PRO A 22 -1.10 7.17 14.55
C PRO A 22 -1.08 6.69 13.09
N ALA A 23 -2.25 6.49 12.48
CA ALA A 23 -2.36 6.10 11.07
C ALA A 23 -1.79 7.13 10.07
N MET A 24 -1.66 8.40 10.46
CA MET A 24 -1.12 9.49 9.60
C MET A 24 0.39 9.71 9.76
N GLN A 25 1.00 8.97 10.69
CA GLN A 25 2.41 9.08 11.08
C GLN A 25 3.33 8.10 10.34
N THR A 26 2.87 7.53 9.23
CA THR A 26 3.70 6.63 8.42
C THR A 26 3.34 6.61 6.94
N TRP A 27 4.34 6.28 6.12
CA TRP A 27 4.13 5.75 4.78
C TRP A 27 3.94 4.24 4.81
N MET A 28 3.12 3.71 3.91
CA MET A 28 2.91 2.29 3.66
C MET A 28 3.28 1.96 2.22
N ARG A 29 3.73 0.72 1.99
CA ARG A 29 4.03 0.22 0.65
C ARG A 29 2.82 -0.55 0.13
N LEU A 30 2.32 -0.16 -1.02
CA LEU A 30 1.24 -0.86 -1.71
C LEU A 30 1.74 -1.50 -3.00
N THR A 31 1.25 -2.69 -3.27
CA THR A 31 1.36 -3.35 -4.58
C THR A 31 -0.01 -3.89 -4.94
N THR A 32 -0.51 -3.50 -6.11
CA THR A 32 -1.84 -3.88 -6.59
C THR A 32 -1.74 -4.56 -7.94
N CYS A 33 -2.44 -5.68 -8.04
CA CYS A 33 -2.68 -6.40 -9.29
C CYS A 33 -4.12 -6.17 -9.71
N CYS A 34 -4.30 -5.72 -10.94
CA CYS A 34 -5.60 -5.55 -11.57
C CYS A 34 -5.78 -6.59 -12.68
N GLN A 35 -7.00 -7.08 -12.83
CA GLN A 35 -7.40 -7.94 -13.93
C GLN A 35 -8.55 -7.31 -14.71
N ARG A 36 -8.46 -7.34 -16.04
CA ARG A 36 -9.56 -6.94 -16.92
C ARG A 36 -10.55 -8.08 -17.06
N GLN A 37 -11.77 -7.87 -16.60
CA GLN A 37 -12.89 -8.82 -16.68
C GLN A 37 -14.07 -8.16 -17.37
N GLN A 38 -14.58 -8.75 -18.44
CA GLN A 38 -15.71 -8.20 -19.22
C GLN A 38 -15.48 -6.72 -19.63
N GLY A 39 -14.25 -6.40 -20.04
CA GLY A 39 -13.86 -5.04 -20.45
C GLY A 39 -13.62 -4.06 -19.31
N GLN A 40 -13.81 -4.44 -18.04
CA GLN A 40 -13.59 -3.59 -16.87
C GLN A 40 -12.34 -4.00 -16.12
N TRP A 41 -11.50 -3.05 -15.74
CA TRP A 41 -10.40 -3.30 -14.81
C TRP A 41 -10.92 -3.40 -13.38
N ARG A 42 -10.53 -4.46 -12.68
CA ARG A 42 -10.85 -4.68 -11.28
C ARG A 42 -9.59 -5.01 -10.51
N ILE A 43 -9.54 -4.60 -9.25
CA ILE A 43 -8.49 -5.03 -8.32
C ILE A 43 -8.69 -6.53 -8.07
N LEU A 44 -7.67 -7.32 -8.43
CA LEU A 44 -7.63 -8.75 -8.17
C LEU A 44 -6.93 -9.04 -6.84
N HIS A 45 -5.90 -8.27 -6.53
CA HIS A 45 -5.11 -8.39 -5.30
C HIS A 45 -4.52 -7.05 -4.89
N GLU A 46 -4.52 -6.78 -3.59
CA GLU A 46 -3.74 -5.70 -2.98
C GLU A 46 -2.89 -6.27 -1.85
N HIS A 47 -1.65 -5.82 -1.79
CA HIS A 47 -0.76 -6.03 -0.67
C HIS A 47 -0.42 -4.67 -0.08
N CYS A 48 -0.71 -4.49 1.21
CA CYS A 48 -0.30 -3.32 1.98
C CYS A 48 0.59 -3.78 3.14
N SER A 49 1.74 -3.12 3.34
CA SER A 49 2.66 -3.49 4.42
C SER A 49 3.49 -2.33 4.94
N LEU A 50 3.91 -2.49 6.20
CA LEU A 50 4.91 -1.67 6.87
C LEU A 50 6.22 -2.46 7.06
N PRO A 51 7.39 -1.80 7.07
CA PRO A 51 8.60 -2.43 7.57
C PRO A 51 8.46 -2.73 9.07
N PHE A 52 9.27 -3.67 9.58
CA PHE A 52 9.37 -3.96 11.00
C PHE A 52 10.83 -4.01 11.43
N ASP A 53 11.10 -3.69 12.69
CA ASP A 53 12.41 -3.81 13.31
C ASP A 53 12.61 -5.28 13.73
N PRO A 54 13.60 -6.00 13.17
CA PRO A 54 13.82 -7.40 13.49
C PRO A 54 14.31 -7.65 14.93
N THR A 55 14.85 -6.63 15.61
CA THR A 55 15.32 -6.76 16.99
C THR A 55 14.16 -6.76 17.98
N THR A 56 13.15 -5.94 17.71
CA THR A 56 11.99 -5.75 18.60
C THR A 56 10.73 -6.44 18.10
N SER A 57 10.72 -6.90 16.84
CA SER A 57 9.55 -7.43 16.12
C SER A 57 8.38 -6.45 16.02
N GLN A 58 8.65 -5.15 16.15
CA GLN A 58 7.64 -4.09 16.07
C GLN A 58 7.62 -3.45 14.68
N ALA A 59 6.45 -2.99 14.25
CA ALA A 59 6.32 -2.19 13.03
C ALA A 59 7.08 -0.86 13.16
N VAL A 60 7.71 -0.43 12.08
CA VAL A 60 8.43 0.85 12.00
C VAL A 60 7.54 1.87 11.29
N PHE A 61 7.28 2.98 11.97
CA PHE A 61 6.51 4.12 11.46
C PHE A 61 7.49 5.24 11.10
N THR A 62 7.44 5.76 9.88
CA THR A 62 8.30 6.86 9.42
C THR A 62 7.57 7.79 8.46
N LEU A 63 7.88 9.08 8.57
CA LEU A 63 7.39 10.13 7.66
C LEU A 63 8.34 10.39 6.48
N GLU A 64 9.50 9.73 6.47
CA GLU A 64 10.42 9.71 5.35
C GLU A 64 9.99 8.61 4.36
N PRO A 65 9.60 8.97 3.12
CA PRO A 65 9.17 8.00 2.10
C PRO A 65 10.31 7.14 1.55
#